data_AF-A0A645AIC6-F1
#
_entry.id   AF-A0A645AIC6-F1
#
_cell.length_a   1.000
_cell.length_b   1.000
_cell.length_c   1.000
_cell.angle_alpha   90.00
_cell.angle_beta   90.00
_cell.angle_gamma   90.00
#
_symmetry.space_group_name_H-M   'P 1'
#
loop_
_entity.id
_entity.type
_entity.pdbx_description
1 polymer ?
#
loop_
_entity_poly.entity_id
_entity_poly.type
_entity_poly.pdbx_seq_one_letter_code
_entity_poly.pdbx_strand_id
1 'polypeptide(L)' 'MKKFIVEEEFWELFPSAKIGVITCYNIDNTIKDENKYKEMIESAEKESLKHLSNEEFSSNEVIRV' A
#
# COMPACT_ATOMS: atom_id res chain seq x y z
N MET A 1 20.03 -5.42 -11.75
CA MET A 1 18.67 -4.84 -11.71
C MET A 1 17.69 -5.92 -11.29
N LYS A 2 16.85 -5.67 -10.28
CA LYS A 2 15.72 -6.57 -10.01
C LYS A 2 14.74 -6.45 -11.18
N LYS A 3 14.26 -7.58 -11.69
CA LYS A 3 13.22 -7.59 -12.73
C LYS A 3 11.87 -7.46 -12.04
N PHE A 4 11.00 -6.62 -12.59
CA PHE A 4 9.58 -6.60 -12.24
C PHE A 4 8.86 -7.42 -13.31
N ILE A 5 8.17 -8.46 -12.87
CA ILE A 5 7.45 -9.39 -13.74
C ILE A 5 6.00 -9.35 -13.28
N VAL A 6 5.09 -9.18 -14.23
CA VAL A 6 3.65 -9.18 -14.00
C VAL A 6 3.09 -10.33 -14.84
N GLU A 7 2.22 -11.12 -14.24
CA GLU A 7 1.54 -12.23 -14.91
C GLU A 7 0.49 -11.70 -15.90
N GLU A 8 0.24 -12.42 -16.99
CA GLU A 8 -0.67 -11.95 -18.04
C GLU A 8 -2.11 -11.86 -17.54
N GLU A 9 -2.49 -12.79 -16.66
CA GLU A 9 -3.77 -12.87 -15.97
C GLU A 9 -4.12 -11.58 -15.23
N PHE A 10 -3.11 -10.83 -14.75
CA PHE A 10 -3.35 -9.52 -14.13
C PHE A 10 -3.93 -8.51 -15.12
N TRP A 11 -3.44 -8.47 -16.36
CA TRP A 11 -3.92 -7.54 -17.37
C TRP A 11 -5.28 -7.94 -17.92
N GLU A 12 -5.58 -9.24 -17.96
CA GLU A 12 -6.92 -9.74 -18.28
C GLU A 12 -7.96 -9.26 -17.27
N LEU A 13 -7.60 -9.31 -15.98
CA LEU A 13 -8.47 -8.85 -14.89
C LEU A 13 -8.53 -7.32 -14.80
N PHE A 14 -7.44 -6.61 -15.09
CA PHE A 14 -7.33 -5.16 -14.96
C PHE A 14 -6.78 -4.47 -16.23
N PRO A 15 -7.54 -4.44 -17.34
CA PRO A 15 -7.03 -3.97 -18.64
C PRO A 15 -6.61 -2.50 -18.68
N SER A 16 -7.13 -1.68 -17.77
CA SER A 16 -6.85 -0.23 -17.69
C SER A 16 -5.88 0.14 -16.57
N ALA A 17 -5.32 -0.83 -15.84
CA ALA A 17 -4.40 -0.58 -14.74
C ALA A 17 -3.09 0.09 -15.22
N LYS A 18 -2.52 0.95 -14.38
CA LYS A 18 -1.20 1.55 -14.61
C LYS A 18 -0.30 1.19 -13.44
N ILE A 19 0.88 0.64 -13.74
CA ILE A 19 1.87 0.28 -12.72
C ILE A 19 3.00 1.31 -12.74
N GLY A 20 3.14 2.04 -11.65
CA GLY A 20 4.29 2.91 -11.39
C GLY A 20 5.27 2.24 -10.44
N VAL A 21 6.56 2.22 -10.78
CA VAL A 21 7.62 1.65 -9.94
C VAL A 21 8.58 2.75 -9.53
N ILE A 22 8.82 2.91 -8.23
CA ILE A 22 9.78 3.85 -7.66
C ILE A 22 10.86 3.06 -6.92
N THR A 23 12.13 3.31 -7.25
CA THR A 23 13.27 2.76 -6.53
C THR A 23 13.92 3.83 -5.67
N CYS A 24 13.84 3.65 -4.35
CA CYS A 24 14.52 4.52 -3.39
C CYS A 24 15.88 3.93 -3.01
N TYR A 25 16.91 4.77 -3.04
CA TYR A 25 18.28 4.38 -2.66
C TYR A 25 18.64 4.96 -1.30
N ASN A 26 19.62 4.34 -0.62
CA ASN A 26 20.16 4.79 0.67
C ASN A 26 19.13 4.82 1.82
N ILE A 27 18.14 3.94 1.79
CA ILE A 27 17.21 3.71 2.91
C ILE A 27 17.75 2.58 3.79
N ASP A 28 17.90 2.84 5.08
CA ASP A 28 18.10 1.79 6.08
C ASP A 28 16.74 1.20 6.48
N ASN A 29 16.43 0.02 5.96
CA ASN A 29 15.18 -0.69 6.24
C ASN A 29 15.33 -1.81 7.29
N THR A 30 16.32 -1.68 8.18
CA THR A 30 16.50 -2.64 9.28
C THR A 30 15.65 -2.24 10.49
N ILE A 31 15.08 -3.23 11.17
CA ILE A 31 14.31 -2.99 12.40
C ILE A 31 15.29 -2.57 13.49
N LYS A 32 15.17 -1.32 13.97
CA LYS A 32 15.96 -0.78 15.08
C LYS A 32 15.29 -0.97 16.44
N ASP A 33 13.96 -0.84 16.48
CA ASP A 33 13.15 -0.93 17.70
C ASP A 33 11.75 -1.44 17.34
N GLU A 34 11.58 -2.75 17.44
CA GLU A 34 10.34 -3.44 17.06
C GLU A 34 9.12 -2.92 17.85
N ASN A 35 9.28 -2.68 19.15
CA ASN A 35 8.18 -2.25 20.02
C ASN A 35 7.69 -0.85 19.63
N LYS A 36 8.62 0.08 19.40
CA LYS A 36 8.28 1.44 18.97
C LYS A 36 7.55 1.45 17.62
N TYR A 37 8.05 0.70 16.64
CA TYR A 37 7.43 0.69 15.31
C TYR A 37 6.06 0.02 15.32
N LYS A 38 5.89 -1.05 16.09
CA LYS A 38 4.60 -1.71 16.24
C LYS A 38 3.54 -0.76 16.77
N GLU A 39 3.81 -0.04 17.86
CA GLU A 39 2.87 0.96 18.41
C GLU A 39 2.54 2.06 17.40
N MET A 40 3.53 2.57 16.67
CA MET A 40 3.33 3.58 15.64
C MET A 40 2.42 3.08 14.51
N ILE A 41 2.64 1.86 14.03
CA ILE A 41 1.83 1.24 12.96
C ILE A 41 0.40 1.00 13.44
N GLU A 42 0.22 0.42 14.63
CA GLU A 42 -1.11 0.17 15.21
C GLU A 42 -1.89 1.49 15.43
N SER A 43 -1.22 2.55 15.86
CA SER A 43 -1.85 3.86 16.00
C SER A 43 -2.23 4.47 14.65
N ALA A 44 -1.37 4.35 13.64
CA ALA A 44 -1.65 4.85 12.30
C ALA A 44 -2.78 4.07 11.62
N GLU A 45 -2.85 2.75 11.82
CA GLU A 45 -3.94 1.90 11.36
C GLU A 45 -5.28 2.38 11.93
N LYS A 46 -5.36 2.55 13.25
CA LYS A 46 -6.58 3.07 13.92
C LYS A 46 -6.97 4.46 13.43
N GLU A 47 -6.00 5.33 13.19
CA GLU A 47 -6.24 6.67 12.64
C GLU A 47 -6.79 6.60 11.22
N SER A 48 -6.24 5.70 10.38
CA SER A 48 -6.65 5.54 8.99
C SER A 48 -8.11 5.13 8.84
N LEU A 49 -8.65 4.36 9.80
CA LEU A 49 -10.06 3.94 9.81
C LEU A 49 -11.04 5.12 9.85
N LYS A 50 -10.62 6.29 10.36
CA LYS A 50 -11.46 7.51 10.33
C LYS A 50 -11.79 7.96 8.91
N HIS A 51 -10.99 7.55 7.93
CA HIS A 51 -11.17 7.86 6.51
C HIS A 51 -11.91 6.75 5.74
N LEU A 52 -12.16 5.60 6.37
CA LEU A 52 -12.83 4.44 5.79
C LEU A 52 -14.23 4.26 6.40
N SER A 53 -15.10 5.23 6.18
CA SER A 53 -16.45 5.29 6.75
C SER A 53 -17.48 4.36 6.11
N ASN A 54 -17.24 3.90 4.87
CA ASN A 54 -18.13 3.00 4.14
C ASN A 54 -17.70 1.55 4.32
N GLU A 55 -18.69 0.66 4.45
CA GLU A 55 -18.48 -0.80 4.55
C GLU A 55 -17.75 -1.35 3.32
N GLU A 56 -18.12 -0.88 2.12
CA GLU A 56 -17.40 -1.19 0.89
C GLU A 56 -16.18 -0.29 0.72
N PHE A 57 -15.00 -0.89 0.66
CA PHE A 57 -13.73 -0.17 0.58
C PHE A 57 -13.67 0.82 -0.59
N SER A 58 -14.14 0.42 -1.78
CA SER A 58 -14.19 1.25 -3.00
C SER A 58 -15.18 2.42 -2.93
N SER A 59 -16.11 2.38 -1.99
CA SER A 59 -17.13 3.41 -1.81
C SER A 59 -16.64 4.57 -0.93
N ASN A 60 -15.46 4.44 -0.31
CA ASN A 60 -14.81 5.51 0.44
C ASN A 60 -14.28 6.61 -0.48
N GLU A 61 -14.60 7.86 -0.17
CA GLU A 61 -14.24 9.03 -0.98
C GLU A 61 -12.73 9.14 -1.23
N VAL A 62 -11.91 8.78 -0.25
CA VAL A 62 -10.43 8.79 -0.37
C VAL A 62 -9.87 7.68 -1.27
N ILE A 63 -10.66 6.64 -1.55
CA ILE A 63 -10.29 5.47 -2.38
C ILE A 63 -10.92 5.57 -3.78
N ARG A 64 -12.08 6.23 -3.89
CA ARG A 64 -12.88 6.25 -5.11
C ARG A 64 -12.09 6.88 -6.27
N VAL A 65 -11.92 6.10 -7.33
CA VAL A 65 -11.27 6.49 -8.60
C VAL A 65 -12.27 7.17 -9.52
#